data_AF-A0AAF5Q3X5-F1
#
_entry.id   AF-A0AAF5Q3X5-F1
#
_cell.length_a   1.000
_cell.length_b   1.000
_cell.length_c   1.000
_cell.angle_alpha   90.00
_cell.angle_beta   90.00
_cell.angle_gamma   90.00
#
_symmetry.space_group_name_H-M   'P 1'
#
loop_
_entity.id
_entity.type
_entity.pdbx_description
1 polymer ?
#
loop_
_entity_poly.entity_id
_entity_poly.type
_entity_poly.pdbx_seq_one_letter_code
_entity_poly.pdbx_strand_id
1 'polypeptide(L)' 'MEKYLNVKVHYQDHLLLYRLGDLYELFFDDAIKAAKLLNIVLTKKSNSYGQEVPMWKAPADR' A
#
# COMPACT_ATOMS: atom_id res chain seq x y z
N MET A 1 6.74 0.34 8.69
CA MET A 1 6.52 -0.63 7.58
C MET A 1 6.63 -2.08 8.04
N GLU A 2 7.36 -2.39 9.12
CA GLU A 2 7.56 -3.77 9.60
C GLU A 2 6.25 -4.55 9.84
N LYS A 3 5.23 -3.93 10.47
CA LYS A 3 3.93 -4.58 10.69
C LYS A 3 3.23 -4.99 9.38
N TYR A 4 3.30 -4.14 8.34
CA TYR A 4 2.75 -4.45 7.02
C TYR A 4 3.48 -5.65 6.40
N LEU A 5 4.82 -5.64 6.43
CA LEU A 5 5.63 -6.71 5.87
C LEU A 5 5.42 -8.04 6.58
N ASN A 6 5.29 -8.03 7.92
CA ASN A 6 5.00 -9.24 8.70
C ASN A 6 3.68 -9.89 8.29
N VAL A 7 2.62 -9.11 8.07
CA VAL A 7 1.35 -9.65 7.59
C VAL A 7 1.47 -10.10 6.12
N LYS A 8 2.14 -9.33 5.28
CA LYS A 8 2.28 -9.60 3.85
C LYS A 8 3.02 -10.91 3.55
N VAL A 9 3.95 -11.35 4.40
CA VAL A 9 4.65 -12.64 4.26
C VAL A 9 3.68 -13.82 4.20
N HIS A 10 2.53 -13.73 4.88
CA HIS A 10 1.50 -14.77 4.86
C HIS A 10 0.60 -14.73 3.60
N TYR A 11 0.64 -13.64 2.83
CA TYR A 11 -0.25 -13.37 1.70
C TYR A 11 0.52 -12.81 0.50
N GLN A 12 1.59 -13.50 0.09
CA GLN A 12 2.53 -13.00 -0.92
C GLN A 12 1.84 -12.70 -2.26
N ASP A 13 0.91 -13.56 -2.69
CA ASP A 13 0.21 -13.44 -3.97
C ASP A 13 -1.06 -12.57 -3.94
N HIS A 14 -1.43 -12.00 -2.79
CA HIS A 14 -2.67 -11.23 -2.62
C HIS A 14 -2.37 -9.75 -2.38
N LEU A 15 -3.24 -8.86 -2.86
CA LEU A 15 -3.18 -7.45 -2.47
C LEU A 15 -3.60 -7.29 -1.00
N LEU A 16 -2.72 -6.72 -0.17
CA LEU A 16 -3.01 -6.47 1.24
C LEU A 16 -3.50 -5.03 1.44
N LEU A 17 -4.82 -4.85 1.54
CA LEU A 17 -5.41 -3.57 1.94
C LEU A 17 -5.20 -3.35 3.45
N TYR A 18 -4.17 -2.59 3.80
CA TYR A 18 -3.82 -2.37 5.20
C TYR A 18 -4.56 -1.15 5.76
N ARG A 19 -5.45 -1.37 6.72
CA ARG A 19 -6.24 -0.30 7.32
C ARG A 19 -5.42 0.51 8.32
N LEU A 20 -5.37 1.82 8.11
CA LEU A 20 -4.80 2.80 9.02
C LEU A 20 -5.81 3.92 9.22
N GLY A 21 -6.54 3.86 10.35
CA GLY A 21 -7.65 4.77 10.62
C GLY A 21 -8.77 4.64 9.59
N ASP A 22 -9.05 5.74 8.91
CA ASP A 22 -10.12 5.87 7.91
C ASP A 22 -9.63 5.60 6.48
N LEU A 23 -8.41 5.08 6.31
CA LEU A 23 -7.83 4.80 5.01
C LEU A 23 -7.37 3.33 4.91
N TYR A 24 -7.55 2.75 3.73
CA TYR A 24 -6.79 1.59 3.30
C TYR A 24 -5.54 2.05 2.55
N GLU A 25 -4.38 1.55 2.95
CA GLU A 25 -3.10 1.81 2.32
C GLU A 25 -2.52 0.51 1.73
N LEU A 26 -1.97 0.58 0.51
CA LEU A 26 -1.10 -0.45 -0.07
C LEU A 26 0.26 0.16 -0.33
N PHE A 27 1.30 -0.67 -0.29
CA PHE A 27 2.68 -0.23 -0.43
C PHE A 27 3.48 -1.11 -1.40
N PHE A 28 4.61 -0.59 -1.87
CA PHE A 28 5.56 -1.31 -2.71
C PHE A 28 4.90 -1.88 -3.98
N ASP A 29 5.11 -3.16 -4.27
CA ASP A 29 4.58 -3.85 -5.44
C ASP A 29 3.05 -3.92 -5.43
N ASP A 30 2.43 -4.06 -4.26
CA ASP A 30 0.97 -4.07 -4.14
C ASP A 30 0.36 -2.73 -4.56
N ALA A 31 1.01 -1.62 -4.22
CA ALA A 31 0.60 -0.29 -4.67
C ALA A 31 0.69 -0.16 -6.20
N ILE A 32 1.77 -0.66 -6.81
CA ILE A 32 1.97 -0.62 -8.27
C ILE A 32 0.92 -1.47 -8.98
N LYS A 33 0.66 -2.69 -8.48
CA LYS A 33 -0.38 -3.58 -9.00
C LYS A 33 -1.77 -2.96 -8.89
N ALA A 34 -2.12 -2.44 -7.70
CA ALA A 34 -3.42 -1.80 -7.48
C ALA A 34 -3.63 -0.58 -8.39
N ALA A 35 -2.62 0.28 -8.53
CA ALA A 35 -2.69 1.44 -9.41
C ALA A 35 -2.98 1.07 -10.88
N LYS A 36 -2.33 0.01 -11.37
CA LYS A 36 -2.57 -0.53 -12.73
C LYS A 36 -3.96 -1.15 -12.86
N LEU A 37 -4.36 -2.00 -11.91
CA LEU A 37 -5.64 -2.72 -11.95
C LEU A 37 -6.84 -1.78 -11.85
N LEU A 38 -6.73 -0.75 -11.01
CA LEU A 38 -7.80 0.20 -10.77
C LEU A 38 -7.72 1.44 -11.68
N ASN A 39 -6.69 1.52 -12.53
CA ASN A 39 -6.42 2.63 -13.44
C ASN A 39 -6.40 4.01 -12.75
N ILE A 40 -5.55 4.12 -11.73
CA ILE A 40 -5.40 5.32 -10.90
C ILE A 40 -3.95 5.71 -10.73
N VAL A 41 -3.73 7.00 -10.44
CA VAL A 41 -2.38 7.55 -10.29
C VAL A 41 -1.71 6.95 -9.06
N LEU A 42 -0.53 6.34 -9.27
CA LEU A 42 0.33 5.84 -8.20
C LEU A 42 1.02 7.02 -7.51
N THR A 43 1.00 7.03 -6.18
CA THR A 43 1.70 8.04 -5.38
C THR A 43 2.94 7.47 -4.71
N LYS A 44 3.74 8.32 -4.06
CA LYS A 44 4.90 7.92 -3.29
C LYS A 44 4.88 8.56 -1.91
N LYS A 45 5.43 7.87 -0.92
CA LYS A 45 5.64 8.37 0.45
C LYS A 45 7.12 8.33 0.78
N SER A 46 7.67 9.45 1.24
CA SER A 46 9.04 9.48 1.76
C SER A 46 9.08 8.77 3.12
N ASN A 47 10.05 7.88 3.31
CA ASN A 47 10.31 7.23 4.59
C ASN A 47 11.31 8.05 5.43
N SER A 48 11.53 7.65 6.69
CA SER A 48 12.45 8.33 7.61
C SER A 48 13.93 8.31 7.15
N TYR A 49 14.26 7.52 6.12
CA TYR A 49 15.59 7.44 5.52
C TYR A 49 15.68 8.20 4.20
N GLY A 50 14.67 9.01 3.86
CA GLY A 50 14.62 9.80 2.62
C GLY A 50 14.37 8.98 1.35
N GLN A 51 14.05 7.69 1.47
CA GLN A 51 13.71 6.85 0.32
C GLN A 51 12.23 6.98 0.00
N GLU A 52 11.90 7.03 -1.29
CA GLU A 52 10.52 7.03 -1.74
C GLU A 52 9.95 5.62 -1.82
N VAL A 53 8.81 5.40 -1.17
CA VAL A 53 8.07 4.14 -1.22
C VAL A 53 6.81 4.32 -2.06
N PRO A 54 6.60 3.52 -3.13
CA PRO A 54 5.33 3.51 -3.87
C PRO A 54 4.15 3.20 -2.95
N MET A 55 3.07 3.94 -3.12
CA MET A 55 1.92 3.88 -2.22
C MET A 55 0.62 4.19 -2.95
N TRP A 56 -0.41 3.47 -2.53
CA TRP A 56 -1.79 3.73 -2.90
C TRP A 56 -2.65 3.90 -1.65
N LYS A 57 -3.67 4.75 -1.72
CA LYS A 57 -4.62 4.97 -0.62
C LYS A 57 -6.05 5.07 -1.13
N ALA A 58 -7.00 4.58 -0.34
CA ALA A 58 -8.42 4.84 -0.52
C ALA A 58 -9.14 5.04 0.82
N PRO A 59 -10.27 5.78 0.84
CA PRO A 59 -11.17 5.83 1.99
C PRO A 59 -11.61 4.42 2.42
N ALA A 60 -11.60 4.18 3.72
CA ALA A 60 -12.11 2.96 4.33
C ALA A 60 -13.60 3.04 4.64
N ASP A 61 -14.17 4.25 4.70
CA ASP A 61 -15.59 4.47 4.74
C ASP A 61 -16.19 4.39 3.34
N ARG A 62 -17.01 3.36 3.15
CA ARG A 62 -18.03 3.27 2.12
C ARG A 62 -19.23 2.52 2.69
#